data_AF-U7MLQ7-F1
#
_entry.id   AF-U7MLQ7-F1
#
_cell.length_a   1.000
_cell.length_b   1.000
_cell.length_c   1.000
_cell.angle_alpha   90.00
_cell.angle_beta   90.00
_cell.angle_gamma   90.00
#
_symmetry.space_group_name_H-M   'P 1'
#
loop_
_entity.id
_entity.type
_entity.pdbx_description
1 polymer ?
#
loop_
_entity_poly.entity_id
_entity_poly.type
_entity_poly.pdbx_seq_one_letter_code
_entity_poly.pdbx_strand_id
1 'polypeptide(L)'
;MTQYEPRHPGTPDPLSDGSQPEDRSAVVTIWFLDTAEQPGDILSHCPVADRGFGRKYLAQMYPSAPITLLGQFPLNRSAQVSAEEFYIGAYPGITVVQTIIDDALQLSQLSPQLRASLPASDIYAFAFNSETGFGGIAHWHDGELYRSLTATRYATFENEGLPDGFEAPLWAGQRSPQLGGIALPFAPEDLLADAHKAWLGVDFSSEGPDIDVVGFALDGRPEPKFARGHHGGAHSLSATKPSVRKNEGSTAGAESSSTQNYDDYEDHAAQNAQSSITGTFMTGATTTARIVGKLTKAAAKQTQTGWAKLREHLRHLDRDS
;
A
#
# COMPACT_ATOMS: atom_id res chain seq x y z
N MET A 1 -9.37 -15.94 -4.55
CA MET A 1 -8.17 -16.11 -3.73
C MET A 1 -7.85 -14.74 -3.16
N THR A 2 -8.16 -14.57 -1.89
CA THR A 2 -7.75 -13.42 -1.07
C THR A 2 -6.22 -13.45 -0.97
N GLN A 3 -5.53 -12.31 -0.92
CA GLN A 3 -4.05 -12.26 -1.01
C GLN A 3 -3.32 -13.07 0.09
N TYR A 4 -4.01 -13.51 1.15
CA TYR A 4 -3.44 -14.17 2.32
C TYR A 4 -4.28 -15.34 2.85
N GLU A 5 -5.12 -15.98 2.04
CA GLU A 5 -5.80 -17.19 2.51
C GLU A 5 -4.79 -18.34 2.59
N PRO A 6 -4.60 -18.98 3.77
CA PRO A 6 -3.65 -20.08 3.91
C PRO A 6 -4.01 -21.20 2.94
N ARG A 7 -3.03 -21.70 2.18
CA ARG A 7 -3.29 -22.79 1.22
C ARG A 7 -3.86 -23.99 1.96
N HIS A 8 -4.87 -24.62 1.36
CA HIS A 8 -5.44 -25.85 1.91
C HIS A 8 -4.34 -26.91 2.09
N PRO A 9 -4.27 -27.57 3.26
CA PRO A 9 -3.32 -28.63 3.52
C PRO A 9 -3.35 -29.69 2.41
N GLY A 10 -2.20 -29.95 1.77
CA GLY A 10 -2.07 -30.94 0.69
C GLY A 10 -2.09 -30.38 -0.74
N THR A 11 -2.23 -29.06 -0.91
CA THR A 11 -1.99 -28.43 -2.22
C THR A 11 -0.50 -28.52 -2.57
N PRO A 12 -0.10 -29.10 -3.72
CA PRO A 12 1.31 -29.17 -4.11
C PRO A 12 1.90 -27.77 -4.24
N ASP A 13 3.16 -27.61 -3.83
CA ASP A 13 3.88 -26.39 -4.12
C ASP A 13 4.15 -26.26 -5.62
N PRO A 14 3.90 -25.08 -6.22
CA PRO A 14 3.98 -24.89 -7.67
C PRO A 14 5.39 -25.07 -8.25
N LEU A 15 6.44 -24.99 -7.42
CA LEU A 15 7.83 -25.21 -7.81
C LEU A 15 8.51 -26.15 -6.83
N SER A 16 8.52 -27.46 -7.12
CA SER A 16 9.04 -28.49 -6.21
C SER A 16 10.48 -28.96 -6.49
N ASP A 17 11.09 -28.51 -7.59
CA ASP A 17 12.41 -28.97 -8.04
C ASP A 17 13.58 -28.05 -7.64
N GLY A 18 13.29 -26.94 -6.95
CA GLY A 18 14.29 -25.96 -6.52
C GLY A 18 14.80 -25.03 -7.63
N SER A 19 14.20 -25.07 -8.82
CA SER A 19 14.50 -24.11 -9.89
C SER A 19 14.03 -22.69 -9.53
N GLN A 20 14.66 -21.69 -10.14
CA GLN A 20 14.17 -20.31 -10.03
C GLN A 20 12.87 -20.18 -10.82
N PRO A 21 11.88 -19.40 -10.33
CA PRO A 21 10.68 -19.15 -11.10
C PRO A 21 11.02 -18.39 -12.39
N GLU A 22 10.42 -18.79 -13.52
CA GLU A 22 10.53 -18.04 -14.78
C GLU A 22 9.90 -16.65 -14.64
N ASP A 23 8.75 -16.57 -13.97
CA ASP A 23 8.14 -15.32 -13.55
C ASP A 23 8.72 -14.86 -12.21
N ARG A 24 9.50 -13.79 -12.27
CA ARG A 24 10.15 -13.17 -11.10
C ARG A 24 9.33 -12.03 -10.52
N SER A 25 8.16 -11.76 -11.11
CA SER A 25 7.29 -10.69 -10.67
C SER A 25 6.58 -11.09 -9.38
N ALA A 26 6.26 -10.08 -8.57
CA ALA A 26 5.43 -10.28 -7.39
C ALA A 26 4.57 -9.04 -7.15
N VAL A 27 3.43 -9.25 -6.50
CA VAL A 27 2.70 -8.15 -5.87
C VAL A 27 3.51 -7.75 -4.64
N VAL A 28 3.94 -6.49 -4.61
CA VAL A 28 4.72 -5.94 -3.51
C VAL A 28 3.89 -4.87 -2.81
N THR A 29 3.67 -5.06 -1.51
CA THR A 29 3.01 -4.12 -0.62
C THR A 29 4.07 -3.44 0.24
N ILE A 30 4.21 -2.13 0.09
CA ILE A 30 5.18 -1.31 0.81
C ILE A 30 4.42 -0.44 1.81
N TRP A 31 4.82 -0.52 3.07
CA TRP A 31 4.30 0.27 4.17
C TRP A 31 5.36 1.28 4.60
N PHE A 32 4.96 2.54 4.65
CA PHE A 32 5.76 3.67 5.15
C PHE A 32 5.16 4.10 6.48
N LEU A 33 5.92 3.99 7.56
CA LEU A 33 5.48 4.31 8.91
C LEU A 33 6.30 5.47 9.49
N ASP A 34 5.58 6.48 9.92
CA ASP A 34 6.07 7.62 10.70
C ASP A 34 5.09 7.85 11.86
N THR A 35 5.00 6.87 12.75
CA THR A 35 4.10 6.88 13.90
C THR A 35 4.76 6.19 15.10
N ALA A 36 4.44 6.68 16.30
CA ALA A 36 4.85 6.05 17.56
C ALA A 36 3.81 5.02 18.06
N GLU A 37 2.61 5.01 17.47
CA GLU A 37 1.53 4.08 17.81
C GLU A 37 1.62 2.80 16.96
N GLN A 38 1.12 1.67 17.48
CA GLN A 38 1.10 0.42 16.72
C GLN A 38 0.18 0.56 15.49
N PRO A 39 0.62 0.20 14.27
CA PRO A 39 -0.17 0.40 13.05
C PRO A 39 -1.54 -0.26 13.09
N GLY A 40 -1.63 -1.45 13.67
CA GLY A 40 -2.87 -2.20 13.83
C GLY A 40 -3.91 -1.46 14.65
N ASP A 41 -3.50 -0.68 15.66
CA ASP A 41 -4.42 0.11 16.45
C ASP A 41 -5.03 1.23 15.61
N ILE A 42 -4.22 1.95 14.83
CA ILE A 42 -4.69 3.01 13.91
C ILE A 42 -5.65 2.43 12.86
N LEU A 43 -5.28 1.31 12.23
CA LEU A 43 -6.04 0.67 11.17
C LEU A 43 -7.34 0.00 11.69
N SER A 44 -7.37 -0.46 12.94
CA SER A 44 -8.56 -1.07 13.54
C SER A 44 -9.75 -0.11 13.68
N HIS A 45 -9.49 1.20 13.66
CA HIS A 45 -10.54 2.23 13.67
C HIS A 45 -11.20 2.43 12.30
N CYS A 46 -10.92 1.55 11.33
CA CYS A 46 -11.42 1.58 9.96
C CYS A 46 -11.29 2.98 9.31
N PRO A 47 -10.09 3.59 9.29
CA PRO A 47 -9.92 4.88 8.67
C PRO A 47 -10.17 4.78 7.16
N VAL A 48 -10.87 5.77 6.61
CA VAL A 48 -11.05 5.91 5.15
C VAL A 48 -9.75 6.46 4.55
N ALA A 49 -9.26 5.84 3.48
CA ALA A 49 -8.05 6.31 2.81
C ALA A 49 -8.27 7.70 2.17
N ASP A 50 -7.24 8.55 2.28
CA ASP A 50 -7.23 9.84 1.59
C ASP A 50 -7.18 9.65 0.06
N ARG A 51 -8.32 9.89 -0.60
CA ARG A 51 -8.51 9.78 -2.05
C ARG A 51 -7.63 10.75 -2.84
N GLY A 52 -7.29 11.91 -2.28
CA GLY A 52 -6.46 12.92 -2.92
C GLY A 52 -4.97 12.62 -2.81
N PHE A 53 -4.55 11.89 -1.77
CA PHE A 53 -3.15 11.57 -1.51
C PHE A 53 -2.54 10.72 -2.63
N GLY A 54 -3.17 9.59 -2.98
CA GLY A 54 -2.62 8.66 -3.96
C GLY A 54 -2.37 9.30 -5.33
N ARG A 55 -3.29 10.17 -5.78
CA ARG A 55 -3.11 10.94 -7.03
C ARG A 55 -1.91 11.88 -6.96
N LYS A 56 -1.72 12.60 -5.85
CA LYS A 56 -0.57 13.50 -5.65
C LYS A 56 0.74 12.73 -5.60
N TYR A 57 0.76 11.62 -4.86
CA TYR A 57 1.90 10.71 -4.77
C TYR A 57 2.33 10.21 -6.16
N LEU A 58 1.39 9.68 -6.94
CA LEU A 58 1.67 9.19 -8.29
C LEU A 58 2.10 10.31 -9.24
N ALA A 59 1.53 11.50 -9.13
CA ALA A 59 1.95 12.65 -9.95
C ALA A 59 3.38 13.12 -9.64
N GLN A 60 3.86 12.91 -8.41
CA GLN A 60 5.25 13.19 -8.04
C GLN A 60 6.20 12.09 -8.52
N MET A 61 5.80 10.82 -8.37
CA MET A 61 6.60 9.65 -8.75
C MET A 61 6.71 9.48 -10.27
N TYR A 62 5.61 9.73 -10.98
CA TYR A 62 5.47 9.55 -12.42
C TYR A 62 4.86 10.79 -13.09
N PRO A 63 5.60 11.92 -13.19
CA PRO A 63 5.04 13.21 -13.60
C PRO A 63 4.46 13.27 -15.02
N SER A 64 4.81 12.30 -15.87
CA SER A 64 4.35 12.22 -17.26
C SER A 64 3.32 11.11 -17.50
N ALA A 65 3.01 10.30 -16.48
CA ALA A 65 2.06 9.22 -16.61
C ALA A 65 0.60 9.74 -16.54
N PRO A 66 -0.30 9.25 -17.39
CA PRO A 66 -1.73 9.50 -17.22
C PRO A 66 -2.23 8.74 -15.98
N ILE A 67 -2.80 9.45 -15.01
CA ILE A 67 -3.32 8.84 -13.78
C ILE A 67 -4.83 8.69 -13.88
N THR A 68 -5.30 7.44 -13.89
CA THR A 68 -6.72 7.07 -13.96
C THR A 68 -7.17 6.51 -12.60
N LEU A 69 -8.23 7.05 -12.00
CA LEU A 69 -8.81 6.50 -10.77
C LEU A 69 -9.61 5.22 -11.07
N LEU A 70 -9.30 4.11 -10.38
CA LEU A 70 -9.95 2.81 -10.54
C LEU A 70 -11.04 2.52 -9.51
N GLY A 71 -11.00 3.20 -8.35
CA GLY A 71 -12.00 3.03 -7.29
C GLY A 71 -11.37 2.85 -5.91
N GLN A 72 -12.19 2.42 -4.96
CA GLN A 72 -11.82 2.20 -3.57
C GLN A 72 -12.09 0.73 -3.23
N PHE A 73 -11.13 0.07 -2.61
CA PHE A 73 -11.13 -1.37 -2.42
C PHE A 73 -10.51 -1.78 -1.07
N PRO A 74 -10.96 -2.87 -0.44
CA PRO A 74 -10.30 -3.42 0.75
C PRO A 74 -9.03 -4.18 0.37
N LEU A 75 -7.85 -3.71 0.75
CA LEU A 75 -6.53 -4.27 0.37
C LEU A 75 -6.44 -5.79 0.63
N ASN A 76 -6.90 -6.21 1.81
CA ASN A 76 -6.93 -7.62 2.23
C ASN A 76 -7.83 -8.49 1.33
N ARG A 77 -8.92 -7.96 0.75
CA ARG A 77 -9.89 -8.72 -0.06
C ARG A 77 -9.92 -8.36 -1.55
N SER A 78 -9.06 -7.45 -1.99
CA SER A 78 -9.04 -6.96 -3.36
C SER A 78 -8.49 -8.01 -4.32
N ALA A 79 -8.99 -7.95 -5.56
CA ALA A 79 -8.52 -8.79 -6.64
C ALA A 79 -7.06 -8.47 -7.01
N GLN A 80 -6.46 -9.39 -7.77
CA GLN A 80 -5.07 -9.37 -8.22
C GLN A 80 -4.73 -8.02 -8.89
N VAL A 81 -3.69 -7.35 -8.37
CA VAL A 81 -3.14 -6.11 -8.94
C VAL A 81 -2.68 -6.39 -10.35
N SER A 82 -3.02 -5.53 -11.32
CA SER A 82 -2.48 -5.62 -12.68
C SER A 82 -1.18 -4.85 -12.83
N ALA A 83 -0.45 -5.10 -13.93
CA ALA A 83 0.68 -4.27 -14.29
C ALA A 83 0.24 -2.81 -14.44
N GLU A 84 1.09 -1.88 -13.99
CA GLU A 84 0.82 -0.43 -14.02
C GLU A 84 -0.35 0.04 -13.13
N GLU A 85 -0.85 -0.82 -12.24
CA GLU A 85 -1.83 -0.47 -11.21
C GLU A 85 -1.17 -0.25 -9.85
N PHE A 86 -1.65 0.78 -9.15
CA PHE A 86 -1.22 1.14 -7.81
C PHE A 86 -2.43 1.20 -6.89
N TYR A 87 -2.35 0.51 -5.75
CA TYR A 87 -3.34 0.59 -4.70
C TYR A 87 -2.71 1.32 -3.51
N ILE A 88 -3.26 2.48 -3.16
CA ILE A 88 -2.65 3.40 -2.19
C ILE A 88 -3.64 3.72 -1.09
N GLY A 89 -3.22 3.50 0.16
CA GLY A 89 -3.93 3.94 1.36
C GLY A 89 -3.05 4.91 2.15
N ALA A 90 -3.62 6.01 2.62
CA ALA A 90 -2.93 6.96 3.47
C ALA A 90 -3.78 7.25 4.70
N TYR A 91 -3.17 7.09 5.87
CA TYR A 91 -3.75 7.22 7.19
C TYR A 91 -2.80 8.03 8.08
N PRO A 92 -3.21 8.44 9.29
CA PRO A 92 -2.32 9.14 10.21
C PRO A 92 -1.02 8.35 10.47
N GLY A 93 0.12 8.88 9.99
CA GLY A 93 1.44 8.28 10.18
C GLY A 93 1.70 6.96 9.43
N ILE A 94 0.78 6.51 8.57
CA ILE A 94 0.90 5.25 7.83
C ILE A 94 0.51 5.49 6.37
N THR A 95 1.37 5.10 5.44
CA THR A 95 1.01 5.01 4.03
C THR A 95 1.31 3.61 3.51
N VAL A 96 0.37 3.02 2.78
CA VAL A 96 0.54 1.74 2.10
C VAL A 96 0.49 1.96 0.59
N VAL A 97 1.41 1.34 -0.14
CA VAL A 97 1.47 1.34 -1.60
C VAL A 97 1.65 -0.11 -2.07
N GLN A 98 0.70 -0.61 -2.85
CA GLN A 98 0.78 -1.93 -3.46
C GLN A 98 0.85 -1.80 -4.99
N THR A 99 1.79 -2.52 -5.60
CA THR A 99 2.02 -2.58 -7.06
C THR A 99 2.66 -3.91 -7.43
N ILE A 100 2.72 -4.23 -8.73
CA ILE A 100 3.61 -5.29 -9.23
C ILE A 100 5.05 -4.75 -9.36
N ILE A 101 6.03 -5.59 -9.00
CA ILE A 101 7.45 -5.39 -9.30
C ILE A 101 7.93 -6.59 -10.12
N ASP A 102 8.53 -6.33 -11.29
CA ASP A 102 8.89 -7.36 -12.28
C ASP A 102 10.02 -8.32 -11.82
N ASP A 103 10.95 -7.84 -11.01
CA ASP A 103 12.00 -8.66 -10.38
C ASP A 103 12.01 -8.39 -8.88
N ALA A 104 11.24 -9.18 -8.15
CA ALA A 104 11.06 -9.04 -6.70
C ALA A 104 11.94 -10.01 -5.89
N LEU A 105 12.84 -10.77 -6.52
CA LEU A 105 13.60 -11.83 -5.83
C LEU A 105 14.54 -11.29 -4.74
N GLN A 106 14.96 -10.03 -4.80
CA GLN A 106 15.82 -9.41 -3.78
C GLN A 106 15.17 -8.12 -3.29
N LEU A 107 14.43 -8.22 -2.19
CA LEU A 107 13.72 -7.06 -1.64
C LEU A 107 14.69 -6.05 -1.04
N SER A 108 15.89 -6.44 -0.59
CA SER A 108 16.91 -5.48 -0.15
C SER A 108 17.29 -4.46 -1.24
N GLN A 109 17.13 -4.85 -2.51
CA GLN A 109 17.42 -4.03 -3.68
C GLN A 109 16.20 -3.29 -4.22
N LEU A 110 15.11 -3.23 -3.43
CA LEU A 110 13.93 -2.44 -3.77
C LEU A 110 14.33 -1.03 -4.23
N SER A 111 13.76 -0.61 -5.35
CA SER A 111 14.07 0.65 -6.02
C SER A 111 14.25 1.80 -5.02
N PRO A 112 15.39 2.50 -5.02
CA PRO A 112 15.59 3.67 -4.17
C PRO A 112 14.52 4.75 -4.39
N GLN A 113 13.95 4.83 -5.60
CA GLN A 113 12.86 5.77 -5.90
C GLN A 113 11.59 5.40 -5.12
N LEU A 114 11.24 4.12 -5.04
CA LEU A 114 10.10 3.66 -4.23
C LEU A 114 10.41 3.79 -2.74
N ARG A 115 11.60 3.35 -2.31
CA ARG A 115 11.97 3.38 -0.89
C ARG A 115 12.10 4.79 -0.31
N ALA A 116 12.51 5.77 -1.11
CA ALA A 116 12.62 7.17 -0.71
C ALA A 116 11.44 8.04 -1.19
N SER A 117 10.33 7.43 -1.63
CA SER A 117 9.18 8.16 -2.15
C SER A 117 8.45 8.95 -1.07
N LEU A 118 8.51 8.48 0.19
CA LEU A 118 7.94 9.10 1.37
C LEU A 118 8.94 9.04 2.54
N PRO A 119 8.96 10.07 3.41
CA PRO A 119 9.68 9.99 4.67
C PRO A 119 8.99 8.98 5.60
N ALA A 120 9.78 8.10 6.21
CA ALA A 120 9.34 7.12 7.19
C ALA A 120 10.51 6.71 8.07
N SER A 121 10.25 6.44 9.35
CA SER A 121 11.22 5.78 10.23
C SER A 121 11.32 4.29 9.90
N ASP A 122 10.18 3.65 9.66
CA ASP A 122 10.11 2.23 9.32
C ASP A 122 9.48 2.04 7.93
N ILE A 123 10.14 1.22 7.10
CA ILE A 123 9.61 0.79 5.82
C ILE A 123 9.54 -0.74 5.84
N TYR A 124 8.34 -1.28 5.62
CA TYR A 124 8.15 -2.72 5.46
C TYR A 124 7.72 -3.03 4.04
N ALA A 125 8.36 -4.01 3.40
CA ALA A 125 7.92 -4.53 2.11
C ALA A 125 7.54 -6.00 2.25
N PHE A 126 6.40 -6.37 1.70
CA PHE A 126 5.91 -7.74 1.61
C PHE A 126 5.71 -8.07 0.15
N ALA A 127 6.34 -9.13 -0.35
CA ALA A 127 6.21 -9.59 -1.72
C ALA A 127 5.56 -10.96 -1.76
N PHE A 128 4.61 -11.15 -2.67
CA PHE A 128 3.96 -12.43 -2.85
C PHE A 128 3.60 -12.70 -4.31
N ASN A 129 3.82 -13.92 -4.75
CA ASN A 129 3.31 -14.45 -6.02
C ASN A 129 2.72 -15.84 -5.75
N SER A 130 1.39 -15.92 -5.81
CA SER A 130 0.64 -17.16 -5.55
C SER A 130 0.87 -18.23 -6.60
N GLU A 131 1.21 -17.85 -7.83
CA GLU A 131 1.42 -18.80 -8.94
C GLU A 131 2.74 -19.55 -8.78
N THR A 132 3.77 -18.89 -8.27
CA THR A 132 5.10 -19.48 -8.04
C THR A 132 5.32 -19.93 -6.59
N GLY A 133 4.43 -19.56 -5.67
CA GLY A 133 4.61 -19.79 -4.23
C GLY A 133 5.76 -18.97 -3.65
N PHE A 134 6.20 -17.93 -4.37
CA PHE A 134 7.20 -17.00 -3.91
C PHE A 134 6.61 -16.07 -2.85
N GLY A 135 7.37 -15.85 -1.78
CA GLY A 135 7.07 -14.87 -0.76
C GLY A 135 8.33 -14.24 -0.21
N GLY A 136 8.22 -13.00 0.24
CA GLY A 136 9.31 -12.34 0.93
C GLY A 136 8.89 -11.17 1.78
N ILE A 137 9.78 -10.81 2.69
CA ILE A 137 9.66 -9.69 3.62
C ILE A 137 10.95 -8.89 3.61
N ALA A 138 10.84 -7.58 3.80
CA ALA A 138 11.97 -6.72 4.08
C ALA A 138 11.57 -5.59 5.02
N HIS A 139 12.51 -5.19 5.87
CA HIS A 139 12.36 -4.13 6.84
C HIS A 139 13.58 -3.20 6.77
N TRP A 140 13.32 -1.92 6.56
CA TRP A 140 14.29 -0.86 6.76
C TRP A 140 13.88 0.00 7.95
N HIS A 141 14.86 0.35 8.79
CA HIS A 141 14.70 1.26 9.90
C HIS A 141 15.70 2.41 9.76
N ASP A 142 15.23 3.66 9.81
CA ASP A 142 16.02 4.87 9.59
C ASP A 142 16.88 4.83 8.31
N GLY A 143 16.33 4.20 7.26
CA GLY A 143 16.97 4.07 5.94
C GLY A 143 17.95 2.91 5.79
N GLU A 144 18.31 2.22 6.87
CA GLU A 144 19.20 1.06 6.89
C GLU A 144 18.41 -0.24 6.82
N LEU A 145 18.91 -1.23 6.08
CA LEU A 145 18.27 -2.55 6.00
C LEU A 145 18.46 -3.31 7.32
N TYR A 146 17.36 -3.68 7.95
CA TYR A 146 17.37 -4.45 9.20
C TYR A 146 17.21 -5.95 8.93
N ARG A 147 16.26 -6.31 8.06
CA ARG A 147 15.94 -7.71 7.72
C ARG A 147 15.47 -7.81 6.27
N SER A 148 15.89 -8.85 5.55
CA SER A 148 15.29 -9.23 4.27
C SER A 148 15.33 -10.74 4.07
N LEU A 149 14.20 -11.35 3.74
CA LEU A 149 14.09 -12.77 3.42
C LEU A 149 13.13 -12.94 2.26
N THR A 150 13.59 -13.56 1.18
CA THR A 150 12.76 -13.91 0.03
C THR A 150 13.03 -15.36 -0.38
N ALA A 151 11.96 -16.10 -0.66
CA ALA A 151 12.06 -17.51 -0.97
C ALA A 151 10.82 -18.05 -1.67
N THR A 152 10.98 -19.17 -2.37
CA THR A 152 9.91 -20.15 -2.54
C THR A 152 10.06 -21.24 -1.46
N ARG A 153 9.20 -22.26 -1.45
CA ARG A 153 9.37 -23.37 -0.52
C ARG A 153 10.71 -24.10 -0.69
N TYR A 154 11.31 -24.10 -1.88
CA TYR A 154 12.47 -24.92 -2.22
C TYR A 154 13.73 -24.12 -2.58
N ALA A 155 13.63 -22.80 -2.69
CA ALA A 155 14.75 -21.94 -3.02
C ALA A 155 14.72 -20.66 -2.17
N THR A 156 15.82 -20.36 -1.50
CA THR A 156 16.05 -19.07 -0.84
C THR A 156 16.81 -18.16 -1.80
N PHE A 157 16.30 -16.97 -2.05
CA PHE A 157 16.93 -16.00 -2.95
C PHE A 157 17.67 -14.91 -2.19
N GLU A 158 17.17 -14.56 -1.01
CA GLU A 158 17.75 -13.55 -0.13
C GLU A 158 17.53 -13.96 1.33
N ASN A 159 18.55 -13.76 2.18
CA ASN A 159 18.44 -13.93 3.63
C ASN A 159 19.47 -13.01 4.31
N GLU A 160 19.14 -11.73 4.39
CA GLU A 160 19.96 -10.67 4.95
C GLU A 160 19.43 -10.23 6.31
N GLY A 161 20.34 -9.83 7.20
CA GLY A 161 20.00 -9.43 8.57
C GLY A 161 19.74 -10.62 9.52
N LEU A 162 19.43 -10.30 10.78
CA LEU A 162 19.14 -11.31 11.80
C LEU A 162 17.64 -11.62 11.85
N PRO A 163 17.23 -12.91 11.91
CA PRO A 163 15.84 -13.28 12.08
C PRO A 163 15.20 -12.60 13.28
N ASP A 164 13.99 -12.11 13.09
CA ASP A 164 13.19 -11.52 14.16
C ASP A 164 12.52 -12.62 15.02
N GLY A 165 12.08 -12.29 16.23
CA GLY A 165 11.53 -13.24 17.19
C GLY A 165 10.31 -14.01 16.67
N PHE A 166 9.49 -13.39 15.81
CA PHE A 166 8.34 -14.05 15.20
C PHE A 166 8.74 -15.17 14.22
N GLU A 167 9.98 -15.18 13.72
CA GLU A 167 10.45 -16.21 12.79
C GLU A 167 10.79 -17.53 13.50
N ALA A 168 11.01 -17.53 14.81
CA ALA A 168 11.46 -18.72 15.53
C ALA A 168 10.53 -19.95 15.36
N PRO A 169 9.18 -19.83 15.46
CA PRO A 169 8.26 -20.93 15.20
C PRO A 169 8.28 -21.41 13.74
N LEU A 170 8.52 -20.51 12.78
CA LEU A 170 8.67 -20.84 11.36
C LEU A 170 9.91 -21.72 11.15
N TRP A 171 11.07 -21.28 11.64
CA TRP A 171 12.32 -22.04 11.55
C TRP A 171 12.29 -23.37 12.30
N ALA A 172 11.52 -23.46 13.39
CA ALA A 172 11.29 -24.70 14.12
C ALA A 172 10.32 -25.68 13.39
N GLY A 173 9.74 -25.28 12.25
CA GLY A 173 8.80 -26.08 11.50
C GLY A 173 7.49 -26.32 12.24
N GLN A 174 7.05 -25.34 13.03
CA GLN A 174 5.80 -25.40 13.82
C GLN A 174 4.60 -24.82 13.06
N ARG A 175 4.85 -24.11 11.94
CA ARG A 175 3.82 -23.41 11.17
C ARG A 175 3.25 -24.23 10.02
N SER A 176 4.10 -24.98 9.31
CA SER A 176 3.67 -25.82 8.21
C SER A 176 4.23 -27.23 8.32
N PRO A 177 3.68 -28.20 7.56
CA PRO A 177 4.24 -29.54 7.48
C PRO A 177 5.71 -29.49 7.02
N GLN A 178 6.55 -30.33 7.64
CA GLN A 178 7.94 -30.47 7.26
C GLN A 178 8.06 -31.42 6.07
N LEU A 179 8.56 -30.91 4.95
CA LEU A 179 8.74 -31.69 3.71
C LEU A 179 10.10 -32.41 3.67
N GLY A 180 11.07 -31.96 4.49
CA GLY A 180 12.44 -32.46 4.49
C GLY A 180 13.25 -32.01 3.26
N GLY A 181 14.46 -32.55 3.12
CA GLY A 181 15.35 -32.21 2.01
C GLY A 181 15.85 -30.77 2.07
N ILE A 182 15.81 -30.09 0.92
CA ILE A 182 16.22 -28.67 0.78
C ILE A 182 15.07 -27.68 1.02
N ALA A 183 13.86 -28.18 1.28
CA ALA A 183 12.69 -27.33 1.47
C ALA A 183 12.80 -26.54 2.79
N LEU A 184 12.31 -25.30 2.77
CA LEU A 184 12.14 -24.51 3.98
C LEU A 184 11.19 -25.22 4.96
N PRO A 185 11.39 -25.05 6.29
CA PRO A 185 10.53 -25.66 7.29
C PRO A 185 9.14 -25.02 7.35
N PHE A 186 8.90 -23.95 6.59
CA PHE A 186 7.62 -23.23 6.48
C PHE A 186 7.32 -22.82 5.05
N ALA A 187 6.05 -22.53 4.75
CA ALA A 187 5.63 -21.95 3.48
C ALA A 187 5.87 -20.43 3.51
N PRO A 188 6.36 -19.79 2.43
CA PRO A 188 6.55 -18.35 2.40
C PRO A 188 5.29 -17.53 2.74
N GLU A 189 4.09 -18.04 2.47
CA GLU A 189 2.83 -17.41 2.91
C GLU A 189 2.70 -17.29 4.44
N ASP A 190 3.16 -18.29 5.20
CA ASP A 190 3.15 -18.26 6.67
C ASP A 190 4.14 -17.21 7.21
N LEU A 191 5.27 -17.01 6.51
CA LEU A 191 6.22 -15.93 6.82
C LEU A 191 5.56 -14.56 6.69
N LEU A 192 4.81 -14.33 5.61
CA LEU A 192 4.11 -13.05 5.40
C LEU A 192 3.01 -12.84 6.45
N ALA A 193 2.22 -13.86 6.76
CA ALA A 193 1.16 -13.76 7.77
C ALA A 193 1.74 -13.39 9.15
N ASP A 194 2.84 -14.04 9.55
CA ASP A 194 3.45 -13.79 10.85
C ASP A 194 4.16 -12.43 10.90
N ALA A 195 4.82 -12.02 9.81
CA ALA A 195 5.47 -10.73 9.70
C ALA A 195 4.45 -9.57 9.74
N HIS A 196 3.31 -9.68 9.04
CA HIS A 196 2.24 -8.69 9.14
C HIS A 196 1.74 -8.51 10.56
N LYS A 197 1.53 -9.63 11.27
CA LYS A 197 1.08 -9.58 12.66
C LYS A 197 2.16 -9.01 13.58
N ALA A 198 3.42 -9.38 13.39
CA ALA A 198 4.52 -8.94 14.24
C ALA A 198 4.88 -7.47 14.03
N TRP A 199 4.98 -7.02 12.77
CA TRP A 199 5.42 -5.67 12.43
C TRP A 199 4.28 -4.66 12.41
N LEU A 200 3.14 -5.02 11.81
CA LEU A 200 2.00 -4.10 11.70
C LEU A 200 0.99 -4.29 12.81
N GLY A 201 0.90 -5.45 13.46
CA GLY A 201 -0.18 -5.74 14.41
C GLY A 201 -1.53 -5.96 13.74
N VAL A 202 -1.55 -6.24 12.43
CA VAL A 202 -2.76 -6.44 11.64
C VAL A 202 -2.88 -7.90 11.22
N ASP A 203 -4.10 -8.43 11.33
CA ASP A 203 -4.47 -9.69 10.70
C ASP A 203 -4.99 -9.42 9.28
N PHE A 204 -4.32 -9.96 8.26
CA PHE A 204 -4.70 -9.80 6.85
C PHE A 204 -5.56 -10.95 6.32
N SER A 205 -5.98 -11.89 7.19
CA SER A 205 -6.92 -12.94 6.83
C SER A 205 -8.30 -12.37 6.48
N SER A 206 -9.19 -13.24 5.97
CA SER A 206 -10.59 -12.88 5.68
C SER A 206 -11.37 -12.37 6.91
N GLU A 207 -10.90 -12.74 8.11
CA GLU A 207 -11.49 -12.34 9.39
C GLU A 207 -10.90 -11.03 9.94
N GLY A 208 -9.81 -10.55 9.34
CA GLY A 208 -9.15 -9.30 9.70
C GLY A 208 -9.91 -8.04 9.26
N PRO A 209 -9.51 -6.85 9.77
CA PRO A 209 -10.11 -5.58 9.39
C PRO A 209 -9.86 -5.26 7.92
N ASP A 210 -10.82 -4.56 7.31
CA ASP A 210 -10.67 -4.09 5.93
C ASP A 210 -9.76 -2.86 5.90
N ILE A 211 -8.65 -2.98 5.19
CA ILE A 211 -7.70 -1.88 4.99
C ILE A 211 -8.08 -1.17 3.69
N ASP A 212 -8.68 0.00 3.84
CA ASP A 212 -9.24 0.74 2.72
C ASP A 212 -8.16 1.37 1.83
N VAL A 213 -8.11 1.03 0.54
CA VAL A 213 -7.13 1.59 -0.41
C VAL A 213 -7.81 2.12 -1.67
N VAL A 214 -7.16 3.08 -2.33
CA VAL A 214 -7.62 3.66 -3.59
C VAL A 214 -6.77 3.15 -4.74
N GLY A 215 -7.41 2.54 -5.73
CA GLY A 215 -6.77 2.01 -6.93
C GLY A 215 -6.57 3.08 -8.00
N PHE A 216 -5.42 3.05 -8.67
CA PHE A 216 -5.04 3.91 -9.77
C PHE A 216 -4.38 3.09 -10.88
N ALA A 217 -4.54 3.51 -12.14
CA ALA A 217 -3.80 2.97 -13.29
C ALA A 217 -2.95 4.07 -13.93
N LEU A 218 -1.76 3.70 -14.42
CA LEU A 218 -0.83 4.59 -15.12
C LEU A 218 -0.79 4.42 -16.65
N ASP A 219 -1.58 3.49 -17.19
CA ASP A 219 -1.55 3.06 -18.59
C ASP A 219 -2.42 3.92 -19.53
N GLY A 220 -3.13 4.91 -18.98
CA GLY A 220 -4.00 5.80 -19.74
C GLY A 220 -5.35 5.20 -20.11
N ARG A 221 -5.74 4.06 -19.52
CA ARG A 221 -7.09 3.52 -19.70
C ARG A 221 -8.15 4.51 -19.19
N PRO A 222 -9.37 4.54 -19.77
CA PRO A 222 -10.44 5.42 -19.30
C PRO A 222 -10.85 5.10 -17.86
N GLU A 223 -11.23 6.13 -17.10
CA GLU A 223 -11.80 5.93 -15.75
C GLU A 223 -13.08 5.08 -15.83
N PRO A 224 -13.23 4.07 -14.96
CA PRO A 224 -14.49 3.36 -14.83
C PRO A 224 -15.60 4.35 -14.50
N LYS A 225 -16.69 4.30 -15.27
CA LYS A 225 -17.89 5.08 -14.96
C LYS A 225 -18.56 4.45 -13.74
N PHE A 226 -18.22 4.92 -12.54
CA PHE A 226 -19.03 4.60 -11.37
C PHE A 226 -20.42 5.17 -11.62
N ALA A 227 -21.44 4.31 -11.66
CA ALA A 227 -22.80 4.78 -11.61
C ALA A 227 -22.92 5.63 -10.35
N ARG A 228 -23.30 6.90 -10.47
CA ARG A 228 -23.63 7.78 -9.34
C ARG A 228 -24.86 7.16 -8.67
N GLY A 229 -24.63 6.20 -7.78
CA GLY A 229 -25.65 5.48 -7.07
C GLY A 229 -26.39 6.44 -6.16
N HIS A 230 -27.71 6.47 -6.29
CA HIS A 230 -28.62 7.12 -5.35
C HIS A 230 -28.22 6.80 -3.91
N HIS A 231 -28.19 7.83 -3.06
CA HIS A 231 -28.18 7.64 -1.61
C HIS A 231 -29.44 6.86 -1.22
N GLY A 232 -29.30 5.59 -0.90
CA GLY A 232 -30.44 4.78 -0.46
C GLY A 232 -30.16 3.29 -0.38
N GLY A 233 -29.83 2.82 0.82
CA GLY A 233 -30.29 1.53 1.31
C GLY A 233 -29.45 0.30 0.96
N ALA A 234 -28.89 -0.29 2.02
CA ALA A 234 -28.76 -1.72 2.32
C ALA A 234 -28.43 -2.71 1.18
N HIS A 235 -27.33 -3.44 1.42
CA HIS A 235 -26.95 -4.74 0.85
C HIS A 235 -28.05 -5.46 0.06
N SER A 236 -27.79 -5.70 -1.22
CA SER A 236 -28.31 -6.90 -1.89
C SER A 236 -27.31 -7.38 -2.93
N LEU A 237 -26.67 -8.51 -2.62
CA LEU A 237 -25.96 -9.38 -3.53
C LEU A 237 -26.93 -9.77 -4.67
N SER A 238 -26.74 -9.22 -5.88
CA SER A 238 -27.51 -9.65 -7.04
C SER A 238 -26.74 -10.69 -7.83
N ALA A 239 -27.22 -11.92 -7.68
CA ALA A 239 -26.84 -13.11 -8.42
C ALA A 239 -26.88 -12.88 -9.95
N THR A 240 -25.82 -13.36 -10.59
CA THR A 240 -25.67 -13.58 -12.02
C THR A 240 -26.87 -14.33 -12.60
N LYS A 241 -27.50 -13.76 -13.64
CA LYS A 241 -28.33 -14.52 -14.59
C LYS A 241 -27.95 -14.18 -16.04
N PRO A 242 -28.07 -15.17 -16.94
CA PRO A 242 -27.25 -15.26 -18.14
C PRO A 242 -27.77 -14.43 -19.32
N SER A 243 -26.82 -14.02 -20.16
CA SER A 243 -27.03 -13.34 -21.44
C SER A 243 -27.81 -14.22 -22.43
N VAL A 244 -28.98 -13.74 -22.85
CA VAL A 244 -29.68 -14.20 -24.06
C VAL A 244 -29.63 -13.06 -25.08
N ARG A 245 -28.94 -13.32 -26.20
CA ARG A 245 -28.93 -12.47 -27.39
C ARG A 245 -30.30 -12.48 -28.07
N LYS A 246 -30.78 -11.32 -28.51
CA LYS A 246 -31.59 -11.17 -29.74
C LYS A 246 -31.35 -9.80 -30.39
N ASN A 247 -31.23 -9.85 -31.72
CA ASN A 247 -30.85 -8.80 -32.66
C ASN A 247 -31.94 -7.72 -32.89
N GLU A 248 -31.42 -6.54 -33.27
CA GLU A 248 -31.83 -5.61 -34.34
C GLU A 248 -33.29 -5.14 -34.47
N GLY A 249 -33.45 -3.80 -34.55
CA GLY A 249 -34.64 -3.18 -35.14
C GLY A 249 -34.92 -1.73 -34.70
N SER A 250 -34.22 -0.77 -35.32
CA SER A 250 -34.69 0.57 -35.75
C SER A 250 -35.75 1.35 -34.93
N THR A 251 -35.47 2.61 -34.57
CA THR A 251 -36.03 3.84 -35.20
C THR A 251 -35.70 5.10 -34.39
N ALA A 252 -35.73 6.23 -35.09
CA ALA A 252 -35.14 7.54 -34.77
C ALA A 252 -35.94 8.42 -33.78
N GLY A 253 -35.28 9.47 -33.26
CA GLY A 253 -35.94 10.75 -32.97
C GLY A 253 -35.53 11.46 -31.66
N ALA A 254 -35.34 12.78 -31.79
CA ALA A 254 -35.41 13.84 -30.76
C ALA A 254 -34.11 14.27 -30.02
N GLU A 255 -33.41 15.21 -30.68
CA GLU A 255 -33.07 16.57 -30.25
C GLU A 255 -32.89 16.96 -28.75
N SER A 256 -31.71 17.55 -28.51
CA SER A 256 -31.36 18.71 -27.66
C SER A 256 -31.89 18.82 -26.21
N SER A 257 -30.94 18.90 -25.27
CA SER A 257 -30.97 20.00 -24.28
C SER A 257 -29.57 20.34 -23.76
N SER A 258 -29.33 21.64 -23.78
CA SER A 258 -28.25 22.45 -23.25
C SER A 258 -27.89 22.19 -21.78
N THR A 259 -26.58 22.32 -21.51
CA THR A 259 -25.98 23.02 -20.37
C THR A 259 -26.39 22.56 -18.96
N GLN A 260 -25.43 21.98 -18.24
CA GLN A 260 -25.25 22.32 -16.83
C GLN A 260 -23.79 22.06 -16.41
N ASN A 261 -23.05 23.17 -16.44
CA ASN A 261 -21.86 23.41 -15.64
C ASN A 261 -22.27 23.32 -14.16
N TYR A 262 -21.61 22.50 -13.34
CA TYR A 262 -21.75 22.59 -11.89
C TYR A 262 -20.43 22.28 -11.18
N ASP A 263 -19.96 23.33 -10.50
CA ASP A 263 -18.99 23.36 -9.41
C ASP A 263 -19.39 22.35 -8.31
N ASP A 264 -18.43 21.55 -7.85
CA ASP A 264 -18.57 20.67 -6.69
C ASP A 264 -17.55 21.07 -5.60
N TYR A 265 -17.74 22.27 -5.07
CA TYR A 265 -17.26 22.64 -3.74
C TYR A 265 -18.47 22.65 -2.80
N GLU A 266 -18.77 21.53 -2.14
CA GLU A 266 -19.40 21.52 -0.82
C GLU A 266 -18.27 21.17 0.18
N ASP A 267 -17.82 22.05 1.08
CA ASP A 267 -18.50 22.80 2.14
C ASP A 267 -19.09 21.86 3.21
N HIS A 268 -18.19 21.27 4.01
CA HIS A 268 -18.57 20.60 5.25
C HIS A 268 -18.88 21.66 6.32
N ALA A 269 -20.11 22.15 6.28
CA ALA A 269 -20.76 22.76 7.44
C ALA A 269 -21.00 21.69 8.52
N ALA A 270 -20.59 22.03 9.73
CA ALA A 270 -20.59 21.20 10.92
C ALA A 270 -21.96 20.60 11.28
N GLN A 271 -21.97 19.32 11.64
CA GLN A 271 -23.01 18.74 12.48
C GLN A 271 -22.48 18.63 13.92
N ASN A 272 -23.04 19.49 14.77
CA ASN A 272 -22.87 19.50 16.21
C ASN A 272 -23.41 18.20 16.82
N ALA A 273 -22.53 17.42 17.47
CA ALA A 273 -22.91 16.57 18.59
C ALA A 273 -22.18 17.11 19.83
N GLN A 274 -22.97 17.48 20.84
CA GLN A 274 -22.53 18.06 22.09
C GLN A 274 -21.64 17.09 22.88
N SER A 275 -20.41 17.51 23.19
CA SER A 275 -19.74 17.12 24.42
C SER A 275 -18.88 18.29 24.90
N SER A 276 -19.26 18.80 26.06
CA SER A 276 -18.66 19.93 26.76
C SER A 276 -17.32 19.51 27.37
N ILE A 277 -16.22 20.15 26.96
CA ILE A 277 -15.07 20.43 27.82
C ILE A 277 -14.52 21.81 27.44
N THR A 278 -14.52 22.69 28.43
CA THR A 278 -13.98 24.05 28.46
C THR A 278 -12.45 24.08 28.30
N GLY A 279 -11.94 24.99 27.49
CA GLY A 279 -10.50 25.28 27.38
C GLY A 279 -10.16 26.32 26.31
N THR A 280 -10.39 27.59 26.63
CA THR A 280 -9.93 28.81 25.95
C THR A 280 -8.50 28.73 25.38
N PHE A 281 -8.25 29.20 24.14
CA PHE A 281 -7.26 30.26 23.83
C PHE A 281 -7.33 30.75 22.36
N MET A 282 -6.98 32.02 22.20
CA MET A 282 -7.18 33.01 21.14
C MET A 282 -6.28 32.82 19.89
N THR A 283 -6.79 32.98 18.66
CA THR A 283 -6.81 34.19 17.78
C THR A 283 -5.49 34.53 17.06
N GLY A 284 -5.55 34.61 15.73
CA GLY A 284 -4.58 35.32 14.87
C GLY A 284 -4.52 34.72 13.44
N ALA A 285 -5.41 35.12 12.54
CA ALA A 285 -5.25 36.23 11.57
C ALA A 285 -4.73 35.78 10.17
N THR A 286 -5.66 35.87 9.23
CA THR A 286 -5.57 36.16 7.77
C THR A 286 -4.20 36.58 7.21
N THR A 287 -3.82 36.05 6.03
CA THR A 287 -3.66 36.82 4.76
C THR A 287 -3.21 35.94 3.60
N THR A 288 -3.92 36.13 2.48
CA THR A 288 -3.70 35.71 1.10
C THR A 288 -2.46 36.35 0.46
N ALA A 289 -1.67 35.60 -0.31
CA ALA A 289 -0.98 36.13 -1.50
C ALA A 289 -0.51 35.02 -2.45
N ARG A 290 -1.05 35.03 -3.67
CA ARG A 290 -0.54 34.32 -4.85
C ARG A 290 0.69 35.07 -5.39
N ILE A 291 1.77 34.37 -5.73
CA ILE A 291 2.78 34.88 -6.67
C ILE A 291 3.11 33.78 -7.69
N VAL A 292 2.87 34.12 -8.95
CA VAL A 292 3.28 33.43 -10.17
C VAL A 292 4.61 34.05 -10.62
N GLY A 293 5.59 33.23 -11.01
CA GLY A 293 6.80 33.74 -11.67
C GLY A 293 7.88 32.69 -11.89
N LYS A 294 7.94 32.17 -13.12
CA LYS A 294 8.96 31.25 -13.65
C LYS A 294 10.37 31.88 -13.63
N LEU A 295 11.40 31.08 -13.39
CA LEU A 295 12.73 31.22 -14.00
C LEU A 295 13.53 29.91 -13.85
N THR A 296 14.55 29.79 -14.68
CA THR A 296 15.02 28.59 -15.38
C THR A 296 16.27 27.93 -14.79
N LYS A 297 16.40 26.61 -15.06
CA LYS A 297 17.60 25.76 -15.22
C LYS A 297 18.96 26.34 -14.80
N ALA A 298 19.69 25.64 -13.92
CA ALA A 298 20.82 24.78 -14.31
C ALA A 298 21.60 24.21 -13.11
N ALA A 299 21.82 22.89 -13.17
CA ALA A 299 23.03 22.14 -12.82
C ALA A 299 23.59 22.09 -11.38
N ALA A 300 23.79 20.82 -10.97
CA ALA A 300 24.97 20.25 -10.32
C ALA A 300 24.94 20.03 -8.79
N LYS A 301 24.80 18.73 -8.47
CA LYS A 301 25.65 17.92 -7.58
C LYS A 301 25.83 18.38 -6.12
N GLN A 302 25.36 17.46 -5.25
CA GLN A 302 26.15 16.85 -4.18
C GLN A 302 26.42 17.72 -2.95
N THR A 303 25.76 17.37 -1.83
CA THR A 303 26.36 17.19 -0.49
C THR A 303 25.28 16.75 0.51
N GLN A 304 25.05 15.44 0.59
CA GLN A 304 24.65 14.81 1.86
C GLN A 304 25.92 14.64 2.68
N THR A 305 26.00 15.33 3.82
CA THR A 305 26.76 15.03 5.06
C THR A 305 27.01 16.37 5.77
N GLY A 306 26.26 16.65 6.84
CA GLY A 306 26.50 17.89 7.59
C GLY A 306 25.54 18.29 8.68
N TRP A 307 24.44 17.57 8.92
CA TRP A 307 23.42 17.99 9.90
C TRP A 307 23.38 17.20 11.21
N ALA A 308 24.13 16.10 11.31
CA ALA A 308 24.28 15.34 12.56
C ALA A 308 25.33 15.95 13.52
N LYS A 309 26.27 16.80 13.04
CA LYS A 309 27.30 17.44 13.89
C LYS A 309 26.93 18.83 14.43
N LEU A 310 25.85 19.45 13.94
CA LEU A 310 25.39 20.77 14.40
C LEU A 310 24.43 20.68 15.61
N ARG A 311 23.80 19.52 15.83
CA ARG A 311 22.90 19.29 16.98
C ARG A 311 23.62 18.95 18.28
N GLU A 312 24.84 18.42 18.21
CA GLU A 312 25.65 18.08 19.38
C GLU A 312 26.37 19.31 19.97
N HIS A 313 26.77 20.27 19.12
CA HIS A 313 27.41 21.51 19.55
C HIS A 313 26.45 22.55 20.18
N LEU A 314 25.14 22.37 20.02
CA LEU A 314 24.12 23.24 20.63
C LEU A 314 23.58 22.70 21.97
N ARG A 315 23.98 21.49 22.39
CA ARG A 315 23.57 20.89 23.67
C ARG A 315 24.54 21.19 24.83
N HIS A 316 25.71 21.75 24.53
CA HIS A 316 26.77 22.05 25.52
C HIS A 316 26.97 23.55 25.82
N LEU A 317 26.03 24.42 25.40
CA LEU A 317 26.10 25.87 25.69
C LEU A 317 24.98 26.40 26.59
N ASP A 318 24.15 25.53 27.17
CA ASP A 318 23.05 25.95 28.07
C ASP A 318 23.12 25.32 29.48
N ARG A 319 24.33 24.97 29.90
CA ARG A 319 24.59 24.50 31.26
C ARG A 319 25.99 24.93 31.69
N ASP A 320 26.10 26.21 32.01
CA ASP A 320 26.96 26.76 33.06
C ASP A 320 26.53 28.22 33.33
N SER A 321 25.72 28.38 34.37
CA SER A 321 25.54 29.59 35.18
C SER A 321 25.57 29.16 36.63
#